data_AF-A0A2J8V2H5-F1
#
_entry.id   AF-A0A2J8V2H5-F1
#
_cell.length_a   1.000
_cell.length_b   1.000
_cell.length_c   1.000
_cell.angle_alpha   90.00
_cell.angle_beta   90.00
_cell.angle_gamma   90.00
#
_symmetry.space_group_name_H-M   'P 1'
#
loop_
_entity.id
_entity.type
_entity.pdbx_description
1 polymer ?
#
loop_
_entity_poly.entity_id
_entity_poly.type
_entity_poly.pdbx_seq_one_letter_code
_entity_poly.pdbx_strand_id
1 'polypeptide(L)'
;KRIGVRDVRLNGSAASHVLHQDSGLGYKDLDLIFCADLRGEGEFQTVKDVVLDCLLDFLPEGVNKEKITPLTLKEESHTTTYFLNIS
;
A
#
# COMPACT_ATOMS: atom_id res chain seq x y z
N LYS A 1 -6.90 9.77 14.40
CA LYS A 1 -5.80 9.18 15.19
C LYS A 1 -4.50 9.33 14.39
N ARG A 2 -3.36 9.63 15.01
CA ARG A 2 -2.08 9.76 14.29
C ARG A 2 -1.27 8.49 14.50
N ILE A 3 -0.98 7.76 13.43
CA ILE A 3 -0.07 6.61 13.45
C ILE A 3 1.34 7.15 13.24
N GLY A 4 2.27 6.83 14.15
CA GLY A 4 3.68 7.18 13.99
C GLY A 4 4.31 6.30 12.92
N VAL A 5 4.85 6.90 11.86
CA VAL A 5 5.68 6.20 10.86
C VAL A 5 7.13 6.58 11.13
N ARG A 6 7.95 5.59 11.47
CA ARG A 6 9.37 5.80 11.83
C ARG A 6 10.24 5.94 10.59
N ASP A 7 9.99 5.08 9.59
CA ASP A 7 10.67 5.09 8.31
C ASP A 7 9.86 4.38 7.22
N VAL A 8 10.21 4.64 5.96
CA VAL A 8 9.64 3.98 4.78
C VAL A 8 10.79 3.38 3.98
N ARG A 9 10.68 2.11 3.61
CA ARG A 9 11.72 1.38 2.89
C ARG A 9 11.21 0.91 1.54
N LEU A 10 12.09 0.98 0.55
CA LEU A 10 11.94 0.27 -0.71
C LEU A 10 12.47 -1.15 -0.54
N ASN A 11 11.69 -2.14 -0.93
CA ASN A 11 12.08 -3.54 -0.90
C ASN A 11 11.98 -4.17 -2.30
N GLY A 12 12.32 -5.45 -2.39
CA GLY A 12 12.14 -6.26 -3.60
C GLY A 12 13.17 -5.94 -4.68
N SER A 13 12.87 -6.39 -5.91
CA SER A 13 13.77 -6.23 -7.04
C SER A 13 13.98 -4.76 -7.43
N ALA A 14 13.03 -3.87 -7.10
CA ALA A 14 13.19 -2.42 -7.25
C ALA A 14 14.35 -1.88 -6.39
N ALA A 15 14.47 -2.30 -5.13
CA ALA A 15 15.60 -1.90 -4.28
C ALA A 15 16.94 -2.39 -4.86
N SER A 16 16.99 -3.65 -5.31
CA SER A 16 18.18 -4.22 -5.94
C SER A 16 18.55 -3.51 -7.25
N HIS A 17 17.56 -3.11 -8.06
CA HIS A 17 17.78 -2.38 -9.29
C HIS A 17 18.35 -0.98 -9.05
N VAL A 18 17.90 -0.28 -7.99
CA VAL A 18 18.48 1.01 -7.59
C VAL A 18 19.96 0.86 -7.22
N LEU A 19 20.32 -0.23 -6.54
CA LEU A 19 21.70 -0.50 -6.16
C LEU A 19 22.56 -1.01 -7.33
N HIS A 20 21.95 -1.73 -8.28
CA HIS A 20 22.64 -2.29 -9.44
C HIS A 20 21.70 -2.37 -10.66
N GLN A 21 21.89 -1.45 -11.61
CA GLN A 21 21.01 -1.26 -12.76
C GLN A 21 20.91 -2.48 -13.68
N ASP A 22 21.91 -3.37 -13.66
CA ASP A 22 22.02 -4.53 -14.58
C ASP A 22 21.87 -5.88 -13.85
N SER A 23 21.04 -5.92 -12.80
CA SER A 23 20.81 -7.14 -12.01
C SER A 23 20.16 -8.30 -12.78
N GLY A 24 19.72 -8.07 -14.02
CA GLY A 24 19.02 -9.06 -14.85
C GLY A 24 17.63 -9.46 -14.35
N LEU A 25 17.20 -8.94 -13.19
CA LEU A 25 15.95 -9.29 -12.52
C LEU A 25 14.75 -8.45 -12.97
N GLY A 26 14.98 -7.33 -13.66
CA GLY A 26 13.95 -6.31 -13.89
C GLY A 26 13.34 -5.77 -12.57
N TYR A 27 12.42 -4.82 -12.66
CA TYR A 27 11.58 -4.41 -11.52
C TYR A 27 10.15 -4.29 -12.03
N LYS A 28 9.33 -5.30 -11.76
CA LYS A 28 7.93 -5.32 -12.19
C LYS A 28 7.00 -4.80 -11.09
N ASP A 29 7.36 -5.08 -9.84
CA ASP A 29 6.59 -4.74 -8.65
C ASP A 29 7.35 -3.73 -7.80
N LEU A 30 6.62 -2.85 -7.11
CA LEU A 30 7.16 -1.83 -6.21
C LEU A 30 6.71 -2.13 -4.79
N ASP A 31 7.63 -2.65 -3.98
CA ASP A 31 7.34 -3.00 -2.58
C ASP A 31 7.75 -1.87 -1.65
N LEU A 32 6.76 -1.24 -1.00
CA LEU A 32 6.98 -0.23 0.03
C LEU A 32 6.66 -0.81 1.40
N ILE A 33 7.60 -0.68 2.34
CA ILE A 33 7.42 -1.08 3.74
C ILE A 33 7.35 0.17 4.61
N PHE A 34 6.22 0.35 5.30
CA PHE A 34 6.03 1.43 6.26
C PHE A 34 6.27 0.90 7.68
N CYS A 35 7.33 1.36 8.33
CA CYS A 35 7.63 0.99 9.71
C CYS A 35 6.79 1.84 10.68
N ALA A 36 5.54 1.42 10.88
CA ALA A 36 4.55 2.12 11.70
C ALA A 36 4.44 1.57 13.13
N ASP A 37 4.04 2.43 14.07
CA ASP A 37 3.68 2.07 15.44
C ASP A 37 2.20 1.62 15.49
N LEU A 38 1.96 0.31 15.38
CA LEU A 38 0.62 -0.29 15.48
C LEU A 38 0.51 -0.99 16.84
N ARG A 39 -0.43 -0.56 17.69
CA ARG A 39 -0.56 -1.03 19.09
C ARG A 39 -1.77 -1.93 19.33
N GLY A 40 -2.68 -2.02 18.36
CA GLY A 40 -3.85 -2.90 18.40
C GLY A 40 -4.73 -2.76 17.15
N GLU A 41 -5.82 -3.53 17.10
CA GLU A 41 -6.72 -3.64 15.94
C GLU A 41 -7.25 -2.30 15.42
N GLY A 42 -7.48 -1.33 16.33
CA GLY A 42 -7.95 -0.01 15.94
C GLY A 42 -6.97 0.77 15.05
N GLU A 43 -5.66 0.58 15.21
CA GLU A 43 -4.68 1.16 14.30
C GLU A 43 -4.67 0.45 12.95
N PHE A 44 -4.86 -0.87 12.90
CA PHE A 44 -4.96 -1.60 11.63
C PHE A 44 -6.14 -1.12 10.78
N GLN A 45 -7.30 -0.93 11.40
CA GLN A 45 -8.46 -0.37 10.71
C GLN A 45 -8.18 1.06 10.22
N THR A 46 -7.50 1.87 11.03
CA THR A 46 -7.09 3.22 10.63
C THR A 46 -6.14 3.20 9.44
N VAL A 47 -5.15 2.30 9.40
CA VAL A 47 -4.25 2.13 8.24
C VAL A 47 -5.05 1.78 6.99
N LYS A 48 -5.97 0.83 7.11
CA LYS A 48 -6.81 0.38 5.99
C LYS A 48 -7.64 1.53 5.43
N ASP A 49 -8.30 2.30 6.29
CA ASP A 49 -9.13 3.44 5.87
C ASP A 49 -8.27 4.50 5.16
N VAL A 50 -7.11 4.85 5.73
CA VAL A 50 -6.18 5.82 5.11
C VAL A 50 -5.68 5.33 3.74
N VAL A 51 -5.33 4.05 3.60
CA VAL A 51 -4.87 3.49 2.32
C VAL A 51 -5.98 3.56 1.27
N LEU A 52 -7.22 3.22 1.64
CA LEU A 52 -8.36 3.28 0.74
C LEU A 52 -8.67 4.72 0.31
N ASP A 53 -8.63 5.67 1.25
CA ASP A 53 -8.81 7.09 0.96
C ASP A 53 -7.71 7.58 -0.01
N CYS A 54 -6.46 7.18 0.20
CA CYS A 54 -5.37 7.51 -0.73
C CYS A 54 -5.62 6.92 -2.13
N LEU A 55 -6.14 5.69 -2.25
CA LEU A 55 -6.46 5.12 -3.56
C LEU A 55 -7.54 5.92 -4.31
N LEU A 56 -8.52 6.48 -3.59
CA LEU A 56 -9.55 7.34 -4.18
C LEU A 56 -8.97 8.64 -4.75
N ASP A 57 -7.86 9.13 -4.22
CA ASP A 57 -7.18 10.34 -4.72
C ASP A 57 -6.49 10.10 -6.07
N PHE A 58 -6.12 8.86 -6.39
CA PHE A 58 -5.48 8.50 -7.66
C PHE A 58 -6.45 8.10 -8.77
N LEU A 59 -7.76 8.17 -8.52
CA LEU A 59 -8.76 7.91 -9.54
C LEU A 59 -8.78 9.03 -10.60
N PRO A 60 -8.95 8.69 -11.89
CA PRO A 60 -8.98 9.68 -12.97
C PRO A 60 -10.17 10.64 -12.83
N GLU A 61 -10.04 11.82 -13.43
CA GLU A 61 -11.12 12.81 -13.48
C GLU A 61 -12.39 12.22 -14.13
N GLY A 62 -13.55 12.48 -13.52
CA GLY A 62 -14.85 11.96 -13.99
C GLY A 62 -15.33 10.70 -13.28
N VAL A 63 -14.51 10.09 -12.41
CA VAL A 63 -14.96 8.99 -11.55
C VAL A 63 -15.80 9.52 -10.38
N ASN A 64 -17.02 9.02 -10.22
CA ASN A 64 -17.89 9.38 -9.11
C ASN A 64 -17.44 8.69 -7.82
N LYS A 65 -16.65 9.41 -7.01
CA LYS A 65 -16.10 8.92 -5.74
C LYS A 65 -17.16 8.56 -4.70
N GLU A 66 -18.36 9.16 -4.76
CA GLU A 66 -19.45 8.90 -3.80
C GLU A 66 -20.09 7.50 -3.97
N LYS A 67 -19.92 6.90 -5.15
CA LYS A 67 -20.40 5.52 -5.43
C LYS A 67 -19.37 4.45 -5.10
N ILE A 68 -18.13 4.83 -4.80
CA ILE A 68 -17.05 3.88 -4.53
C ILE A 68 -17.03 3.60 -3.03
N THR A 69 -17.15 2.33 -2.68
CA THR A 69 -17.08 1.88 -1.29
C THR A 69 -15.75 1.16 -1.03
N PRO A 70 -15.28 1.09 0.23
CA PRO A 70 -14.13 0.27 0.64
C PRO A 70 -14.14 -1.17 0.10
N LEU A 71 -15.33 -1.73 -0.14
CA LEU A 71 -15.52 -3.09 -0.67
C LEU A 71 -15.22 -3.18 -2.18
N THR A 72 -15.58 -2.17 -2.97
CA THR A 72 -15.36 -2.17 -4.43
C THR A 72 -13.88 -1.98 -4.78
N LEU A 73 -13.15 -1.16 -4.01
CA LEU A 73 -11.69 -1.01 -4.16
C LEU A 73 -10.91 -2.27 -3.77
N LYS A 74 -11.43 -3.03 -2.78
CA LYS A 74 -10.81 -4.27 -2.33
C LYS A 74 -10.92 -5.41 -3.36
N GLU A 75 -11.99 -5.40 -4.16
CA GLU A 75 -12.19 -6.38 -5.24
C GLU A 75 -11.32 -6.10 -6.47
N GLU A 76 -11.05 -4.83 -6.83
CA GLU A 76 -10.11 -4.53 -7.93
C GLU A 76 -8.63 -4.62 -7.52
N SER A 77 -8.32 -4.46 -6.24
CA SER A 77 -6.97 -4.53 -5.68
C SER A 77 -6.65 -5.92 -5.10
N HIS A 78 -6.71 -6.97 -5.94
CA HIS A 78 -6.45 -8.35 -5.53
C HIS A 78 -5.08 -8.60 -4.84
N THR A 79 -4.15 -7.64 -4.89
CA THR A 79 -2.79 -7.76 -4.34
C THR A 79 -2.68 -7.39 -2.85
N THR A 80 -3.49 -6.46 -2.33
CA THR A 80 -3.32 -5.94 -0.95
C THR A 80 -3.79 -6.92 0.14
N THR A 81 -4.67 -7.88 -0.20
CA THR A 81 -5.26 -8.80 0.78
C THR A 81 -4.28 -9.90 1.25
N TYR A 82 -3.19 -10.18 0.51
CA TYR A 82 -2.26 -11.25 0.87
C TYR A 82 -1.21 -10.83 1.90
N PHE A 83 -0.80 -9.56 1.95
CA PHE A 83 0.26 -9.12 2.87
C PHE A 83 -0.19 -9.00 4.33
N LEU A 84 -1.48 -8.81 4.59
CA LEU A 84 -2.03 -8.76 5.96
C LEU A 84 -2.31 -10.16 6.55
N ASN A 85 -2.21 -11.23 5.77
CA ASN A 85 -2.53 -12.59 6.22
C ASN A 85 -1.30 -13.46 6.54
N ILE A 86 -0.07 -12.93 6.45
CA ILE A 86 1.16 -13.73 6.67
C ILE A 86 2.22 -12.98 7.49
N SER A 87 1.84 -12.34 8.60
CA SER A 87 2.77 -11.94 9.66
C SER A 87 2.10 -11.97 11.02
#